data_AF-A0A3M1IJY1-F1
#
_entry.id   AF-A0A3M1IJY1-F1
#
_cell.length_a   1.000
_cell.length_b   1.000
_cell.length_c   1.000
_cell.angle_alpha   90.00
_cell.angle_beta   90.00
_cell.angle_gamma   90.00
#
_symmetry.space_group_name_H-M   'P 1'
#
loop_
_entity.id
_entity.type
_entity.pdbx_description
1 polymer ?
#
loop_
_entity_poly.entity_id
_entity_poly.type
_entity_poly.pdbx_seq_one_letter_code
_entity_poly.pdbx_strand_id
1 'polypeptide(L)'
;MSPDGAIQGVFDFESGNPDGFANWEREQAARLAAIRGEWGLPLGRRVRVALVGVDAELEGRLELAEQPRAIDRRHPLALRIGSVRFSSEEIEQLIRLD
;
A
#
# COMPACT_ATOMS: atom_id res chain seq x y z
N MET A 1 47.05 23.02 12.66
CA MET A 1 46.87 21.99 11.61
C MET A 1 45.88 20.98 12.14
N SER A 2 44.63 21.06 11.71
CA SER A 2 43.58 20.08 12.02
C SER A 2 43.17 19.42 10.72
N PRO A 3 43.11 18.08 10.64
CA PRO A 3 42.28 17.42 9.66
C PRO A 3 41.00 16.93 10.36
N ASP A 4 39.93 17.72 10.22
CA ASP A 4 38.58 17.25 10.53
C ASP A 4 38.15 16.32 9.38
N GLY A 5 38.14 15.02 9.67
CA GLY A 5 37.66 13.98 8.78
C GLY A 5 36.14 13.91 8.83
N ALA A 6 35.46 14.80 8.12
CA ALA A 6 34.05 14.63 7.78
C ALA A 6 33.95 13.76 6.53
N ILE A 7 33.70 12.47 6.73
CA ILE A 7 33.25 11.54 5.68
C ILE A 7 31.84 11.98 5.30
N GLN A 8 31.76 12.89 4.32
CA GLN A 8 30.51 13.24 3.68
C GLN A 8 30.12 12.06 2.78
N GLY A 9 29.24 11.22 3.32
CA GLY A 9 28.61 10.14 2.57
C GLY A 9 28.06 10.69 1.26
N VAL A 10 28.48 10.07 0.15
CA VAL A 10 28.02 10.43 -1.17
C VAL A 10 26.51 10.14 -1.22
N PHE A 11 25.70 11.19 -1.13
CA PHE A 11 24.30 11.11 -1.51
C PHE A 11 24.26 11.24 -3.02
N ASP A 12 24.37 10.10 -3.71
CA ASP A 12 24.09 10.01 -5.14
C ASP A 12 22.57 10.02 -5.32
N PHE A 13 22.02 11.17 -5.70
CA PHE A 13 20.60 11.35 -5.96
C PHE A 13 20.25 11.23 -7.47
N GLU A 14 21.13 10.69 -8.32
CA GLU A 14 20.96 10.85 -9.78
C GLU A 14 21.17 9.63 -10.69
N SER A 15 21.40 8.41 -10.20
CA SER A 15 21.44 7.25 -11.10
C SER A 15 20.11 6.48 -11.16
N GLY A 16 19.23 6.92 -12.07
CA GLY A 16 18.07 6.14 -12.54
C GLY A 16 18.53 4.88 -13.26
N ASN A 17 18.94 3.86 -12.50
CA ASN A 17 19.28 2.55 -13.01
C ASN A 17 17.99 1.84 -13.45
N PRO A 18 17.81 1.42 -14.72
CA PRO A 18 16.62 0.70 -15.16
C PRO A 18 16.40 -0.61 -14.38
N ASP A 19 17.48 -1.23 -13.88
CA ASP A 19 17.40 -2.38 -12.98
C ASP A 19 16.86 -2.00 -11.59
N GLY A 20 17.08 -0.77 -11.12
CA GLY A 20 16.51 -0.25 -9.88
C GLY A 20 14.99 -0.09 -9.98
N PHE A 21 14.49 0.41 -11.12
CA PHE A 21 13.05 0.52 -11.38
C PHE A 21 12.38 -0.87 -11.50
N ALA A 22 13.01 -1.81 -12.20
CA ALA A 22 12.49 -3.17 -12.33
C ALA A 22 12.57 -3.97 -11.01
N ASN A 23 13.59 -3.74 -10.18
CA ASN A 23 13.67 -4.32 -8.85
C ASN A 23 12.58 -3.75 -7.94
N TRP A 24 12.41 -2.43 -7.96
CA TRP A 24 11.34 -1.74 -7.24
C TRP A 24 9.95 -2.25 -7.64
N GLU A 25 9.67 -2.42 -8.93
CA GLU A 25 8.38 -2.96 -9.39
C GLU A 25 8.13 -4.38 -8.87
N ARG A 26 9.16 -5.25 -8.89
CA ARG A 26 9.07 -6.61 -8.34
C ARG A 26 8.85 -6.63 -6.83
N GLU A 27 9.55 -5.76 -6.10
CA GLU A 27 9.38 -5.61 -4.65
C GLU A 27 7.97 -5.14 -4.32
N GLN A 28 7.44 -4.17 -5.07
CA GLN A 28 6.07 -3.68 -4.90
C GLN A 28 5.03 -4.76 -5.23
N ALA A 29 5.24 -5.54 -6.30
CA ALA A 29 4.36 -6.65 -6.66
C ALA A 29 4.37 -7.76 -5.59
N ALA A 30 5.54 -8.14 -5.08
CA ALA A 30 5.68 -9.12 -3.99
C ALA A 30 5.02 -8.61 -2.71
N ARG A 31 5.12 -7.31 -2.42
CA ARG A 31 4.47 -6.67 -1.27
C ARG A 31 2.96 -6.69 -1.38
N LEU A 32 2.42 -6.33 -2.54
CA LEU A 32 0.98 -6.40 -2.82
C LEU A 32 0.47 -7.84 -2.74
N ALA A 33 1.25 -8.81 -3.21
CA ALA A 33 0.92 -10.23 -3.08
C ALA A 33 0.90 -10.69 -1.61
N ALA A 34 1.86 -10.26 -0.80
CA ALA A 34 1.89 -10.54 0.64
C ALA A 34 0.69 -9.90 1.37
N ILE A 35 0.35 -8.64 1.05
CA ILE A 35 -0.85 -7.98 1.62
C ILE A 35 -2.12 -8.73 1.22
N ARG A 36 -2.24 -9.12 -0.06
CA ARG A 36 -3.37 -9.93 -0.55
C ARG A 36 -3.48 -11.27 0.16
N GLY A 37 -2.37 -11.96 0.41
CA GLY A 37 -2.34 -13.23 1.11
C GLY A 37 -2.69 -13.08 2.60
N GLU A 38 -2.07 -12.11 3.27
CA GLU A 38 -2.26 -11.88 4.69
C GLU A 38 -3.66 -11.35 5.00
N TRP A 39 -4.17 -10.39 4.22
CA TRP A 39 -5.46 -9.74 4.50
C TRP A 39 -6.64 -10.31 3.71
N GLY A 40 -6.40 -11.12 2.69
CA GLY A 40 -7.45 -11.62 1.79
C GLY A 40 -8.11 -10.52 0.95
N LEU A 41 -7.58 -9.29 0.96
CA LEU A 41 -8.18 -8.15 0.28
C LEU A 41 -7.86 -8.17 -1.22
N PRO A 42 -8.85 -8.04 -2.12
CA PRO A 42 -8.63 -8.00 -3.56
C PRO A 42 -8.14 -6.62 -4.02
N LEU A 43 -6.99 -6.18 -3.51
CA LEU A 43 -6.34 -4.93 -3.91
C LEU A 43 -6.17 -4.87 -5.44
N GLY A 44 -6.38 -3.68 -5.99
CA GLY A 44 -6.32 -3.39 -7.41
C GLY A 44 -7.52 -3.89 -8.23
N ARG A 45 -8.53 -4.49 -7.61
CA ARG A 45 -9.74 -5.00 -8.28
C ARG A 45 -10.95 -4.14 -7.99
N ARG A 46 -11.98 -4.29 -8.83
CA ARG A 46 -13.28 -3.65 -8.62
C ARG A 46 -14.05 -4.42 -7.56
N VAL A 47 -14.51 -3.72 -6.55
CA VAL A 47 -15.20 -4.27 -5.37
C VAL A 47 -16.40 -3.40 -5.01
N ARG A 48 -17.30 -3.99 -4.23
CA ARG A 48 -18.31 -3.33 -3.44
C ARG A 48 -17.99 -3.54 -1.97
N VAL A 49 -17.95 -2.47 -1.19
CA VAL A 49 -17.58 -2.48 0.23
C VAL A 49 -18.70 -1.82 1.03
N ALA A 50 -19.22 -2.53 2.03
CA ALA A 50 -20.04 -1.94 3.07
C ALA A 50 -19.15 -1.63 4.27
N LEU A 51 -19.30 -0.43 4.84
CA LEU A 51 -18.53 0.00 6.01
C LEU A 51 -19.41 -0.01 7.26
N VAL A 52 -18.81 -0.36 8.40
CA VAL A 52 -19.49 -0.37 9.70
C VAL A 52 -20.02 1.03 10.01
N GLY A 53 -21.33 1.12 10.30
CA GLY A 53 -21.97 2.39 10.65
C GLY A 53 -22.20 3.36 9.48
N VAL A 54 -21.95 2.93 8.24
CA VAL A 54 -22.24 3.71 7.03
C VAL A 54 -23.38 3.03 6.26
N ASP A 55 -24.51 3.73 6.12
CA ASP A 55 -25.70 3.25 5.40
C ASP A 55 -25.55 3.34 3.86
N ALA A 56 -24.31 3.23 3.37
CA ALA A 56 -23.97 3.34 1.96
C ALA A 56 -22.85 2.37 1.61
N GLU A 57 -23.02 1.72 0.47
CA GLU A 57 -22.01 0.83 -0.10
C GLU A 57 -21.10 1.60 -1.05
N LEU A 58 -19.80 1.43 -0.90
CA LEU A 58 -18.79 1.99 -1.79
C LEU A 58 -18.50 1.01 -2.91
N GLU A 59 -18.69 1.44 -4.16
CA GLU A 59 -18.28 0.65 -5.32
C GLU A 59 -17.11 1.33 -6.04
N GLY A 60 -16.08 0.55 -6.36
CA GLY A 60 -15.02 1.00 -7.24
C GLY A 60 -13.76 0.15 -7.11
N ARG A 61 -12.62 0.69 -7.54
CA ARG A 61 -11.34 -0.02 -7.43
C ARG A 61 -10.80 0.12 -6.00
N LEU A 62 -10.52 -1.02 -5.36
CA LEU A 62 -9.87 -1.02 -4.05
C LEU A 62 -8.39 -0.74 -4.19
N GLU A 63 -7.92 0.32 -3.53
CA GLU A 63 -6.52 0.72 -3.53
C GLU A 63 -6.03 0.92 -2.09
N LEU A 64 -4.71 0.84 -1.90
CA LEU A 64 -4.08 1.31 -0.67
C LEU A 64 -4.07 2.83 -0.68
N ALA A 65 -4.60 3.45 0.39
CA ALA A 65 -4.52 4.88 0.58
C ALA A 65 -3.11 5.30 1.00
N GLU A 66 -2.43 4.45 1.77
CA GLU A 66 -1.08 4.67 2.28
C GLU A 66 -0.29 3.36 2.26
N GLN A 67 1.05 3.46 2.24
CA GLN A 67 1.89 2.28 2.36
C GLN A 67 1.91 1.79 3.81
N PRO A 68 1.49 0.52 4.08
CA PRO A 68 1.57 -0.01 5.42
C PRO A 68 3.03 -0.17 5.85
N ARG A 69 3.32 0.23 7.10
CA ARG A 69 4.65 0.06 7.70
C ARG A 69 4.99 -1.41 7.91
N ALA A 70 3.97 -2.23 8.22
CA ALA A 70 4.07 -3.67 8.38
C ALA A 70 2.86 -4.36 7.73
N ILE A 71 3.09 -5.53 7.14
CA ILE A 71 2.02 -6.39 6.61
C ILE A 71 1.66 -7.36 7.73
N ASP A 72 0.82 -6.92 8.66
CA ASP A 72 0.46 -7.69 9.85
C ASP A 72 -1.00 -7.41 10.21
N ARG A 73 -1.80 -8.45 10.47
CA ARG A 73 -3.25 -8.35 10.76
C ARG A 73 -3.60 -7.51 11.99
N ARG A 74 -2.63 -7.22 12.86
CA ARG A 74 -2.81 -6.36 14.04
C ARG A 74 -2.84 -4.88 13.70
N HIS A 75 -2.39 -4.50 12.50
CA HIS A 75 -2.30 -3.11 12.07
C HIS A 75 -3.27 -2.85 10.92
N PRO A 76 -4.37 -2.11 11.13
CA PRO A 76 -5.31 -1.81 10.07
C PRO A 76 -4.64 -1.24 8.82
N LEU A 77 -5.11 -1.66 7.66
CA LEU A 77 -4.69 -1.09 6.39
C LEU A 77 -5.53 0.13 6.05
N ALA A 78 -4.86 1.20 5.65
CA ALA A 78 -5.51 2.36 5.06
C ALA A 78 -5.87 2.05 3.60
N LEU A 79 -7.16 1.97 3.32
CA LEU A 79 -7.74 1.63 2.03
C LEU A 79 -8.49 2.83 1.46
N ARG A 80 -8.70 2.80 0.15
CA ARG A 80 -9.53 3.79 -0.53
C ARG A 80 -10.27 3.21 -1.72
N ILE A 81 -11.41 3.82 -2.02
CA ILE A 81 -12.14 3.68 -3.28
C ILE A 81 -12.39 5.10 -3.81
N GLY A 82 -11.73 5.46 -4.92
CA GLY A 82 -11.77 6.83 -5.44
C GLY A 82 -11.25 7.85 -4.42
N SER A 83 -12.09 8.79 -4.01
CA SER A 83 -11.76 9.82 -3.01
C SER A 83 -12.07 9.40 -1.58
N VAL A 84 -12.78 8.29 -1.37
CA VAL A 84 -13.18 7.83 -0.03
C VAL A 84 -12.08 6.97 0.57
N ARG A 85 -11.60 7.34 1.76
CA ARG A 85 -10.61 6.59 2.54
C ARG A 85 -11.27 5.92 3.73
N PHE A 86 -10.85 4.70 4.04
CA PHE A 86 -11.36 3.91 5.16
C PHE A 86 -10.31 2.89 5.62
N SER A 87 -10.43 2.41 6.84
CA SER A 87 -9.61 1.34 7.41
C SER A 87 -10.16 -0.03 7.03
N SER A 88 -9.28 -1.03 6.95
CA SER A 88 -9.70 -2.43 6.85
C SER A 88 -10.59 -2.91 8.00
N GLU A 89 -10.47 -2.29 9.19
CA GLU A 89 -11.33 -2.60 10.35
C GLU A 89 -12.75 -2.04 10.20
N GLU A 90 -12.92 -1.03 9.36
CA GLU A 90 -14.24 -0.46 9.06
C GLU A 90 -15.00 -1.30 8.03
N ILE A 91 -14.38 -2.31 7.42
CA ILE A 91 -15.04 -3.18 6.44
C ILE A 91 -16.00 -4.12 7.17
N GLU A 92 -17.28 -3.94 6.95
CA GLU A 92 -18.31 -4.87 7.38
C GLU A 92 -18.49 -6.00 6.35
N GLN A 93 -18.55 -5.63 5.07
CA GLN A 93 -18.69 -6.58 3.97
C GLN A 93 -17.84 -6.13 2.78
N LEU A 94 -17.18 -7.08 2.12
CA LEU A 94 -16.42 -6.83 0.90
C LEU A 94 -16.73 -7.89 -0.15
N ILE A 95 -17.20 -7.44 -1.30
CA ILE A 95 -17.59 -8.29 -2.43
C ILE A 95 -16.76 -7.89 -3.64
N ARG A 96 -16.15 -8.86 -4.31
CA ARG A 96 -15.47 -8.65 -5.59
C ARG A 96 -16.49 -8.63 -6.73
N LEU A 97 -16.41 -7.64 -7.61
CA LEU A 97 -17.32 -7.47 -8.76
C LEU A 97 -16.66 -7.84 -10.10
N ASP A 98 -15.51 -8.50 -10.04
CA ASP A 98 -14.67 -8.93 -11.17
C ASP A 98 -14.86 -10.42 -11.44
#